data_AF-A0A2Z4IZP2-F1
#
_entry.id   AF-A0A2Z4IZP2-F1
#
_cell.length_a   1.000
_cell.length_b   1.000
_cell.length_c   1.000
_cell.angle_alpha   90.00
_cell.angle_beta   90.00
_cell.angle_gamma   90.00
#
_symmetry.space_group_name_H-M   'P 1'
#
loop_
_entity.id
_entity.type
_entity.pdbx_description
1 polymer ?
#
loop_
_entity_poly.entity_id
_entity_poly.type
_entity_poly.pdbx_seq_one_letter_code
_entity_poly.pdbx_strand_id
1 'polypeptide(L)'
;MKRILIRSGKSPFRVAGPTEFIQQDLIGTNTGNLLFSDSAHKMLSAPDTEVTSNGIRTDQSARRAAEINEQYDVFVVPLANAFRPQFQASLDRLSTLIEQLTIPVVVFGVGAQTTDDYATDRLGPLADSVKRFASAVLERSASIGVRGELTARYLTGLGVPADRVDIIGCPSMFLHGDTFPELRTAELTSASRIALNLSPNAIPVGDISGIARHAWENYPDVTYYAQNLVDAELLLWGDLTPETGVEDPFPLQLTHDLLRENKMRMPLDPATWIAELRGYDFAYGTRIHGNIAALLAGTPAVVLTHDSRTLELCRYFGIPHRPLSGLPADTDPRELYEGADYSAMFKGHSERFDRIVAFLDRNDLKNTYTHGDGGAAFDARLAALDLPASMPVWDGSDDGHMRYRVARLRERIAAANARIDTRVKENKELRGKVAAAERRAAETARLLEAARAELAATRKQLGVLERRVGGIEKRVMVRLGPALRRRVRKISSGPGKD
;
A
#
# COMPACT_ATOMS: atom_id res chain seq x y z
N MET A 1 -9.75 -32.26 -11.96
CA MET A 1 -10.12 -30.87 -11.61
C MET A 1 -8.90 -30.19 -11.01
N LYS A 2 -8.45 -29.06 -11.56
CA LYS A 2 -7.29 -28.28 -11.08
C LYS A 2 -7.76 -27.37 -9.94
N ARG A 3 -7.16 -27.50 -8.76
CA ARG A 3 -7.50 -26.76 -7.54
C ARG A 3 -6.65 -25.49 -7.47
N ILE A 4 -7.28 -24.34 -7.63
CA ILE A 4 -6.64 -23.03 -7.70
C ILE A 4 -6.88 -22.30 -6.38
N LEU A 5 -5.80 -21.95 -5.67
CA LEU A 5 -5.88 -21.03 -4.55
C LEU A 5 -5.72 -19.59 -5.05
N ILE A 6 -6.59 -18.67 -4.66
CA ILE A 6 -6.50 -17.25 -5.02
C ILE A 6 -6.32 -16.38 -3.78
N ARG A 7 -5.34 -15.47 -3.84
CA ARG A 7 -5.22 -14.36 -2.89
C ARG A 7 -6.37 -13.38 -3.05
N SER A 8 -7.39 -13.50 -2.20
CA SER A 8 -8.62 -12.69 -2.26
C SER A 8 -9.26 -12.61 -0.88
N GLY A 9 -10.04 -11.58 -0.59
CA GLY A 9 -10.62 -11.40 0.74
C GLY A 9 -11.82 -12.29 1.01
N LYS A 10 -12.60 -12.57 -0.04
CA LYS A 10 -13.69 -13.54 -0.04
C LYS A 10 -13.80 -14.21 -1.41
N SER A 11 -14.55 -15.31 -1.47
CA SER A 11 -15.08 -15.81 -2.74
C SER A 11 -16.21 -14.88 -3.22
N PRO A 12 -16.37 -14.66 -4.53
CA PRO A 12 -17.54 -13.96 -5.08
C PRO A 12 -18.86 -14.59 -4.62
N PHE A 13 -18.86 -15.91 -4.36
CA PHE A 13 -20.04 -16.64 -3.92
C PHE A 13 -20.29 -16.61 -2.40
N ARG A 14 -19.42 -15.94 -1.63
CA ARG A 14 -19.63 -15.72 -0.20
C ARG A 14 -20.41 -14.43 0.00
N VAL A 15 -21.67 -14.58 0.38
CA VAL A 15 -22.53 -13.48 0.83
C VAL A 15 -22.09 -13.08 2.23
N ALA A 16 -21.56 -11.87 2.39
CA ALA A 16 -21.09 -11.35 3.66
C ALA A 16 -21.87 -10.10 4.05
N GLY A 17 -22.47 -10.10 5.24
CA GLY A 17 -23.17 -8.94 5.76
C GLY A 17 -22.21 -7.84 6.26
N PRO A 18 -22.72 -6.64 6.59
CA PRO A 18 -21.90 -5.50 7.03
C PRO A 18 -20.94 -5.81 8.18
N THR A 19 -21.40 -6.57 9.18
CA THR A 19 -20.63 -6.87 10.39
C THR A 19 -19.47 -7.81 10.11
N GLU A 20 -19.68 -8.84 9.28
CA GLU A 20 -18.64 -9.78 8.84
C GLU A 20 -17.62 -9.10 7.93
N PHE A 21 -18.11 -8.30 6.98
CA PHE A 21 -17.30 -7.52 6.05
C PHE A 21 -16.24 -6.69 6.78
N ILE A 22 -16.64 -5.98 7.84
CA ILE A 22 -15.74 -5.15 8.64
C ILE A 22 -14.91 -6.00 9.61
N GLN A 23 -15.51 -6.97 10.31
CA GLN A 23 -14.82 -7.77 11.33
C GLN A 23 -13.64 -8.55 10.74
N GLN A 24 -13.79 -9.10 9.54
CA GLN A 24 -12.78 -9.93 8.90
C GLN A 24 -11.86 -9.15 7.93
N ASP A 25 -12.13 -7.85 7.71
CA ASP A 25 -11.47 -7.04 6.68
C ASP A 25 -11.44 -7.77 5.33
N LEU A 26 -12.64 -8.07 4.80
CA LEU A 26 -12.79 -8.81 3.53
C LEU A 26 -12.27 -8.03 2.31
N ILE A 27 -11.87 -6.77 2.49
CA ILE A 27 -11.43 -5.88 1.42
C ILE A 27 -9.96 -5.51 1.51
N GLY A 28 -9.26 -5.88 2.58
CA GLY A 28 -7.86 -5.52 2.77
C GLY A 28 -7.67 -4.02 2.71
N THR A 29 -8.49 -3.33 3.50
CA THR A 29 -8.65 -1.88 3.62
C THR A 29 -9.29 -1.14 2.45
N ASN A 30 -9.51 -1.76 1.28
CA ASN A 30 -10.12 -1.07 0.12
C ASN A 30 -11.03 -1.97 -0.74
N THR A 31 -12.31 -1.59 -0.93
CA THR A 31 -13.31 -2.34 -1.72
C THR A 31 -12.92 -2.57 -3.18
N GLY A 32 -12.09 -1.69 -3.77
CA GLY A 32 -11.55 -1.91 -5.10
C GLY A 32 -10.72 -3.19 -5.23
N ASN A 33 -10.25 -3.77 -4.12
CA ASN A 33 -9.60 -5.08 -4.10
C ASN A 33 -10.53 -6.23 -4.49
N LEU A 34 -11.83 -6.12 -4.18
CA LEU A 34 -12.81 -7.14 -4.55
C LEU A 34 -13.03 -7.19 -6.07
N LEU A 35 -13.03 -6.05 -6.78
CA LEU A 35 -13.25 -6.02 -8.23
C LEU A 35 -12.22 -6.86 -9.00
N PHE A 36 -10.93 -6.66 -8.72
CA PHE A 36 -9.89 -7.40 -9.43
C PHE A 36 -9.76 -8.83 -8.93
N SER A 37 -10.09 -9.13 -7.67
CA SER A 37 -10.11 -10.51 -7.21
C SER A 37 -11.29 -11.28 -7.79
N ASP A 38 -12.48 -10.69 -7.87
CA ASP A 38 -13.68 -11.33 -8.41
C ASP A 38 -13.54 -11.58 -9.91
N SER A 39 -12.92 -10.64 -10.62
CA SER A 39 -12.57 -10.85 -12.03
C SER A 39 -11.55 -11.98 -12.20
N ALA A 40 -10.56 -12.09 -11.31
CA ALA A 40 -9.63 -13.24 -11.31
C ALA A 40 -10.34 -14.57 -11.00
N HIS A 41 -11.28 -14.58 -10.04
CA HIS A 41 -12.11 -15.75 -9.73
C HIS A 41 -12.93 -16.17 -10.96
N LYS A 42 -13.63 -15.22 -11.61
CA LYS A 42 -14.41 -15.50 -12.82
C LYS A 42 -13.52 -16.04 -13.94
N MET A 43 -12.42 -15.34 -14.24
CA MET A 43 -11.47 -15.76 -15.28
C MET A 43 -10.99 -17.19 -15.07
N LEU A 44 -10.69 -17.58 -13.83
CA LEU A 44 -10.13 -18.89 -13.51
C LEU A 44 -11.20 -19.97 -13.24
N SER A 45 -12.49 -19.65 -13.34
CA SER A 45 -13.61 -20.59 -13.20
C SER A 45 -13.93 -21.26 -14.54
N ALA A 46 -13.06 -22.18 -14.98
CA ALA A 46 -13.27 -23.05 -16.13
C ALA A 46 -13.90 -24.42 -15.70
N PRO A 47 -14.47 -25.21 -16.63
CA PRO A 47 -15.21 -26.45 -16.29
C PRO A 47 -14.45 -27.46 -15.42
N ASP A 48 -13.13 -27.58 -15.59
CA ASP A 48 -12.28 -28.51 -14.85
C ASP A 48 -11.48 -27.83 -13.72
N THR A 49 -11.94 -26.70 -13.18
CA THR A 49 -11.24 -25.95 -12.13
C THR A 49 -12.11 -25.74 -10.89
N GLU A 50 -11.46 -25.74 -9.73
CA GLU A 50 -12.06 -25.33 -8.47
C GLU A 50 -11.25 -24.14 -7.92
N VAL A 51 -11.93 -23.02 -7.66
CA VAL A 51 -11.27 -21.78 -7.26
C VAL A 51 -11.62 -21.42 -5.82
N THR A 52 -10.61 -21.33 -4.97
CA THR A 52 -10.77 -21.12 -3.53
C THR A 52 -10.06 -19.85 -3.07
N SER A 53 -10.74 -19.04 -2.25
CA SER A 53 -10.17 -17.85 -1.61
C SER A 53 -9.36 -18.24 -0.36
N ASN A 54 -8.17 -17.67 -0.18
CA ASN A 54 -7.36 -17.89 1.03
C ASN A 54 -7.45 -16.77 2.08
N GLY A 55 -8.27 -15.74 1.85
CA GLY A 55 -8.28 -14.53 2.66
C GLY A 55 -7.15 -13.55 2.32
N ILE A 56 -7.30 -12.28 2.70
CA ILE A 56 -6.31 -11.24 2.34
C ILE A 56 -5.02 -11.30 3.17
N ARG A 57 -5.11 -11.83 4.39
CA ARG A 57 -3.98 -11.92 5.32
C ARG A 57 -3.08 -13.10 4.95
N THR A 58 -1.79 -12.83 4.77
CA THR A 58 -0.80 -13.87 4.53
C THR A 58 -0.40 -14.55 5.85
N ASP A 59 -0.75 -15.82 5.98
CA ASP A 59 -0.15 -16.73 6.96
C ASP A 59 1.08 -17.40 6.31
N GLN A 60 2.26 -17.06 6.81
CA GLN A 60 3.56 -17.53 6.32
C GLN A 60 4.10 -18.76 7.08
N SER A 61 3.27 -19.39 7.92
CA SER A 61 3.68 -20.54 8.72
C SER A 61 3.98 -21.76 7.84
N ALA A 62 4.95 -22.58 8.28
CA ALA A 62 5.30 -23.83 7.59
C ALA A 62 4.12 -24.80 7.48
N ARG A 63 3.25 -24.81 8.51
CA ARG A 63 1.99 -25.56 8.47
C ARG A 63 1.13 -25.10 7.30
N ARG A 64 0.92 -23.79 7.15
CA ARG A 64 0.09 -23.26 6.07
C ARG A 64 0.69 -23.54 4.70
N ALA A 65 2.00 -23.41 4.55
CA ALA A 65 2.69 -23.75 3.31
C ALA A 65 2.50 -25.24 2.93
N ALA A 66 2.64 -26.15 3.90
CA ALA A 66 2.41 -27.58 3.69
C ALA A 66 0.96 -27.89 3.29
N GLU A 67 -0.02 -27.28 3.98
CA GLU A 67 -1.44 -27.40 3.61
C GLU A 67 -1.70 -26.92 2.18
N ILE A 68 -1.07 -25.81 1.76
CA ILE A 68 -1.22 -25.27 0.40
C ILE A 68 -0.64 -26.24 -0.63
N ASN A 69 0.57 -26.76 -0.40
CA ASN A 69 1.24 -27.69 -1.30
C ASN A 69 0.49 -29.02 -1.48
N GLU A 70 -0.24 -29.48 -0.46
CA GLU A 70 -1.03 -30.71 -0.50
C GLU A 70 -2.39 -30.52 -1.20
N GLN A 71 -3.05 -29.39 -0.93
CA GLN A 71 -4.45 -29.17 -1.30
C GLN A 71 -4.66 -28.44 -2.62
N TYR A 72 -3.66 -27.76 -3.15
CA TYR A 72 -3.82 -26.94 -4.35
C TYR A 72 -2.76 -27.26 -5.39
N ASP A 73 -3.10 -27.02 -6.65
CA ASP A 73 -2.23 -27.31 -7.79
C ASP A 73 -1.56 -26.03 -8.30
N VAL A 74 -2.06 -24.85 -7.91
CA VAL A 74 -1.48 -23.53 -8.22
C VAL A 74 -1.98 -22.48 -7.23
N PHE A 75 -1.12 -21.52 -6.88
CA PHE A 75 -1.48 -20.34 -6.10
C PHE A 75 -1.42 -19.07 -6.96
N VAL A 76 -2.57 -18.46 -7.23
CA VAL A 76 -2.68 -17.20 -7.99
C VAL A 76 -2.78 -16.03 -7.03
N VAL A 77 -2.00 -14.98 -7.29
CA VAL A 77 -1.83 -13.83 -6.41
C VAL A 77 -2.18 -12.54 -7.17
N PRO A 78 -3.47 -12.15 -7.22
CA PRO A 78 -3.86 -10.82 -7.66
C PRO A 78 -3.34 -9.77 -6.67
N LEU A 79 -2.63 -8.77 -7.18
CA LEU A 79 -2.13 -7.65 -6.39
C LEU A 79 -2.59 -6.32 -6.99
N ALA A 80 -2.56 -5.29 -6.15
CA ALA A 80 -2.71 -3.91 -6.57
C ALA A 80 -1.32 -3.26 -6.64
N ASN A 81 -1.14 -2.16 -5.94
CA ASN A 81 0.10 -1.42 -5.75
C ASN A 81 1.03 -2.02 -4.69
N ALA A 82 1.40 -3.29 -4.80
CA ALA A 82 2.17 -3.96 -3.76
C ALA A 82 3.59 -3.40 -3.56
N PHE A 83 4.20 -2.78 -4.58
CA PHE A 83 5.52 -2.16 -4.43
C PHE A 83 5.37 -0.72 -3.92
N ARG A 84 5.15 -0.61 -2.61
CA ARG A 84 5.06 0.65 -1.87
C ARG A 84 5.55 0.48 -0.42
N PRO A 85 6.14 1.51 0.21
CA PRO A 85 6.69 1.39 1.56
C PRO A 85 5.73 0.79 2.60
N GLN A 86 4.47 1.21 2.58
CA GLN A 86 3.46 0.79 3.55
C GLN A 86 3.08 -0.70 3.42
N PHE A 87 3.45 -1.36 2.32
CA PHE A 87 3.15 -2.77 2.08
C PHE A 87 4.37 -3.68 2.23
N GLN A 88 5.57 -3.15 2.48
CA GLN A 88 6.82 -3.93 2.52
C GLN A 88 6.71 -5.14 3.45
N ALA A 89 6.23 -4.96 4.69
CA ALA A 89 6.09 -6.07 5.63
C ALA A 89 5.10 -7.16 5.16
N SER A 90 4.05 -6.78 4.42
CA SER A 90 3.13 -7.76 3.82
C SER A 90 3.75 -8.46 2.61
N LEU A 91 4.55 -7.73 1.83
CA LEU A 91 5.31 -8.29 0.71
C LEU A 91 6.33 -9.32 1.22
N ASP A 92 7.09 -9.00 2.26
CA ASP A 92 8.07 -9.91 2.86
C ASP A 92 7.41 -11.18 3.42
N ARG A 93 6.25 -11.06 4.06
CA ARG A 93 5.47 -12.23 4.50
C ARG A 93 5.01 -13.10 3.34
N LEU A 94 4.58 -12.47 2.25
CA LEU A 94 4.18 -13.17 1.05
C LEU A 94 5.37 -13.88 0.39
N SER A 95 6.54 -13.23 0.29
CA SER A 95 7.77 -13.87 -0.18
C SER A 95 8.14 -15.09 0.66
N THR A 96 8.12 -14.96 2.00
CA THR A 96 8.40 -16.08 2.91
C THR A 96 7.43 -17.25 2.70
N LEU A 97 6.14 -16.99 2.45
CA LEU A 97 5.20 -18.06 2.11
C LEU A 97 5.57 -18.71 0.77
N ILE A 98 5.76 -17.91 -0.27
CA ILE A 98 6.04 -18.39 -1.65
C ILE A 98 7.29 -19.25 -1.70
N GLU A 99 8.35 -18.86 -0.99
CA GLU A 99 9.62 -19.62 -0.91
C GLU A 99 9.43 -21.04 -0.34
N GLN A 100 8.38 -21.28 0.44
CA GLN A 100 8.05 -22.59 1.01
C GLN A 100 7.12 -23.42 0.11
N LEU A 101 6.54 -22.83 -0.95
CA LEU A 101 5.63 -23.54 -1.85
C LEU A 101 6.41 -24.37 -2.87
N THR A 102 5.88 -25.55 -3.19
CA THR A 102 6.36 -26.47 -4.22
C THR A 102 5.48 -26.47 -5.47
N ILE A 103 4.35 -25.75 -5.41
CA ILE A 103 3.40 -25.59 -6.51
C ILE A 103 3.68 -24.28 -7.27
N PRO A 104 3.20 -24.15 -8.53
CA PRO A 104 3.28 -22.89 -9.26
C PRO A 104 2.65 -21.71 -8.51
N VAL A 105 3.25 -20.53 -8.67
CA VAL A 105 2.76 -19.28 -8.06
C VAL A 105 2.69 -18.19 -9.11
N VAL A 106 1.48 -17.76 -9.47
CA VAL A 106 1.26 -16.81 -10.57
C VAL A 106 0.80 -15.47 -10.02
N VAL A 107 1.63 -14.43 -10.14
CA VAL A 107 1.24 -13.06 -9.77
C VAL A 107 0.40 -12.46 -10.88
N PHE A 108 -0.86 -12.19 -10.57
CA PHE A 108 -1.85 -11.77 -11.55
C PHE A 108 -2.08 -10.25 -11.49
N GLY A 109 -1.05 -9.52 -11.92
CA GLY A 109 -1.02 -8.07 -11.93
C GLY A 109 -0.48 -7.53 -10.60
N VAL A 110 0.65 -6.84 -10.66
CA VAL A 110 1.22 -6.06 -9.56
C VAL A 110 1.67 -4.69 -10.06
N GLY A 111 1.57 -3.68 -9.21
CA GLY A 111 1.94 -2.29 -9.52
C GLY A 111 2.93 -1.71 -8.52
N ALA A 112 3.79 -0.82 -9.00
CA ALA A 112 4.58 0.07 -8.17
C ALA A 112 3.85 1.39 -7.90
N GLN A 113 4.16 2.01 -6.76
CA GLN A 113 3.61 3.30 -6.37
C GLN A 113 4.72 4.32 -6.14
N THR A 114 4.79 5.29 -7.05
CA THR A 114 5.63 6.48 -6.97
C THR A 114 4.77 7.75 -7.10
N THR A 115 5.41 8.91 -7.11
CA THR A 115 4.84 10.17 -7.60
C THR A 115 4.50 10.07 -9.09
N ASP A 116 3.66 10.99 -9.57
CA ASP A 116 3.14 11.10 -10.95
C ASP A 116 4.23 11.33 -12.01
N ASP A 117 5.38 11.89 -11.60
CA ASP A 117 6.61 12.00 -12.40
C ASP A 117 7.36 10.67 -12.61
N TYR A 118 6.85 9.56 -12.05
CA TYR A 118 7.43 8.23 -12.15
C TYR A 118 8.83 8.08 -11.53
N ALA A 119 9.21 8.96 -10.60
CA ALA A 119 10.48 8.87 -9.89
C ALA A 119 10.53 7.65 -8.94
N THR A 120 11.43 6.70 -9.22
CA THR A 120 11.56 5.46 -8.44
C THR A 120 12.48 5.56 -7.22
N ASP A 121 13.10 6.72 -6.96
CA ASP A 121 14.05 6.90 -5.86
C ASP A 121 13.45 6.53 -4.49
N ARG A 122 12.16 6.84 -4.30
CA ARG A 122 11.39 6.51 -3.09
C ARG A 122 11.21 5.00 -2.87
N LEU A 123 11.44 4.19 -3.90
CA LEU A 123 11.39 2.73 -3.84
C LEU A 123 12.76 2.10 -3.55
N GLY A 124 13.82 2.90 -3.40
CA GLY A 124 15.16 2.42 -3.07
C GLY A 124 15.19 1.49 -1.84
N PRO A 125 14.59 1.88 -0.70
CA PRO A 125 14.52 1.01 0.49
C PRO A 125 13.72 -0.29 0.31
N LEU A 126 12.94 -0.39 -0.77
CA LEU A 126 12.12 -1.56 -1.09
C LEU A 126 12.78 -2.51 -2.09
N ALA A 127 13.88 -2.09 -2.72
CA ALA A 127 14.51 -2.82 -3.82
C ALA A 127 14.79 -4.28 -3.45
N ASP A 128 15.31 -4.54 -2.24
CA ASP A 128 15.66 -5.89 -1.81
C ASP A 128 14.41 -6.76 -1.58
N SER A 129 13.38 -6.23 -0.93
CA SER A 129 12.10 -6.92 -0.75
C SER A 129 11.43 -7.23 -2.09
N VAL A 130 11.46 -6.30 -3.05
CA VAL A 130 10.89 -6.47 -4.39
C VAL A 130 11.66 -7.50 -5.20
N LYS A 131 13.00 -7.45 -5.18
CA LYS A 131 13.86 -8.45 -5.84
C LYS A 131 13.60 -9.84 -5.29
N ARG A 132 13.59 -9.99 -3.96
CA ARG A 132 13.29 -11.27 -3.29
C ARG A 132 11.93 -11.80 -3.70
N PHE A 133 10.90 -10.95 -3.67
CA PHE A 133 9.55 -11.32 -4.10
C PHE A 133 9.51 -11.77 -5.57
N ALA A 134 10.09 -10.99 -6.48
CA ALA A 134 10.12 -11.30 -7.91
C ALA A 134 10.86 -12.62 -8.19
N SER A 135 12.00 -12.85 -7.54
CA SER A 135 12.75 -14.11 -7.64
C SER A 135 11.92 -15.30 -7.17
N ALA A 136 11.33 -15.20 -5.96
CA ALA A 136 10.51 -16.29 -5.40
C ALA A 136 9.33 -16.68 -6.31
N VAL A 137 8.71 -15.69 -6.96
CA VAL A 137 7.63 -15.88 -7.95
C VAL A 137 8.17 -16.52 -9.23
N LEU A 138 9.24 -15.98 -9.81
CA LEU A 138 9.78 -16.43 -11.10
C LEU A 138 10.47 -17.80 -11.04
N GLU A 139 10.83 -18.29 -9.86
CA GLU A 139 11.21 -19.70 -9.65
C GLU A 139 10.04 -20.65 -9.87
N ARG A 140 8.79 -20.16 -9.77
CA ARG A 140 7.54 -20.94 -9.77
C ARG A 140 6.56 -20.52 -10.86
N SER A 141 6.96 -19.61 -11.74
CA SER A 141 6.10 -18.97 -12.74
C SER A 141 6.89 -18.73 -14.02
N ALA A 142 6.25 -18.90 -15.18
CA ALA A 142 6.87 -18.58 -16.47
C ALA A 142 7.11 -17.08 -16.62
N SER A 143 6.29 -16.24 -15.99
CA SER A 143 6.46 -14.78 -15.95
C SER A 143 5.74 -14.15 -14.76
N ILE A 144 5.99 -12.86 -14.52
CA ILE A 144 5.26 -12.04 -13.56
C ILE A 144 4.34 -11.06 -14.30
N GLY A 145 3.05 -11.06 -13.98
CA GLY A 145 2.08 -10.13 -14.54
C GLY A 145 2.13 -8.78 -13.82
N VAL A 146 2.33 -7.68 -14.56
CA VAL A 146 2.36 -6.32 -14.03
C VAL A 146 1.24 -5.45 -14.60
N ARG A 147 0.90 -4.38 -13.87
CA ARG A 147 -0.23 -3.49 -14.19
C ARG A 147 0.06 -2.44 -15.28
N GLY A 148 1.32 -2.23 -15.65
CA GLY A 148 1.69 -1.26 -16.68
C GLY A 148 3.20 -1.16 -16.90
N GLU A 149 3.58 -0.25 -17.81
CA GLU A 149 4.95 -0.05 -18.28
C GLU A 149 5.88 0.49 -17.20
N LEU A 150 5.41 1.32 -16.27
CA LEU A 150 6.25 1.81 -15.18
C LEU A 150 6.69 0.66 -14.30
N THR A 151 5.75 -0.21 -13.92
CA THR A 151 6.06 -1.33 -13.05
C THR A 151 6.98 -2.32 -13.75
N ALA A 152 6.77 -2.55 -15.04
CA ALA A 152 7.70 -3.34 -15.86
C ALA A 152 9.11 -2.75 -15.84
N ARG A 153 9.26 -1.45 -16.14
CA ARG A 153 10.56 -0.75 -16.11
C ARG A 153 11.23 -0.83 -14.75
N TYR A 154 10.47 -0.67 -13.67
CA TYR A 154 10.99 -0.78 -12.31
C TYR A 154 11.58 -2.17 -12.05
N LEU A 155 10.85 -3.25 -12.37
CA LEU A 155 11.36 -4.62 -12.22
C LEU A 155 12.59 -4.88 -13.09
N THR A 156 12.58 -4.44 -14.36
CA THR A 156 13.76 -4.59 -15.23
C THR A 156 14.96 -3.81 -14.72
N GLY A 157 14.74 -2.61 -14.15
CA GLY A 157 15.79 -1.81 -13.52
C GLY A 157 16.38 -2.46 -12.27
N LEU A 158 15.63 -3.35 -11.61
CA LEU A 158 16.11 -4.18 -10.51
C LEU A 158 16.80 -5.48 -10.97
N GLY A 159 16.88 -5.74 -12.28
CA GLY A 159 17.55 -6.90 -12.86
C GLY A 159 16.63 -8.08 -13.18
N VAL A 160 15.31 -7.91 -13.11
CA VAL A 160 14.37 -8.94 -13.60
C VAL A 160 14.43 -8.99 -15.13
N PRO A 161 14.61 -10.17 -15.77
CA PRO A 161 14.64 -10.27 -17.23
C PRO A 161 13.35 -9.76 -17.87
N ALA A 162 13.48 -8.91 -18.91
CA ALA A 162 12.33 -8.26 -19.54
C ALA A 162 11.34 -9.27 -20.18
N ASP A 163 11.85 -10.37 -20.72
CA ASP A 163 11.05 -11.46 -21.28
C ASP A 163 10.26 -12.25 -20.22
N ARG A 164 10.58 -12.07 -18.93
CA ARG A 164 9.89 -12.68 -17.79
C ARG A 164 8.88 -11.73 -17.13
N VAL A 165 8.65 -10.55 -17.69
CA VAL A 165 7.69 -9.54 -17.19
C VAL A 165 6.63 -9.28 -18.25
N ASP A 166 5.38 -9.63 -17.96
CA ASP A 166 4.25 -9.43 -18.88
C ASP A 166 3.35 -8.29 -18.39
N ILE A 167 3.11 -7.30 -19.27
CA ILE A 167 2.21 -6.18 -18.97
C ILE A 167 0.78 -6.58 -19.32
N ILE A 168 -0.02 -6.84 -18.28
CA ILE A 168 -1.39 -7.37 -18.40
C ILE A 168 -2.47 -6.42 -17.88
N GLY A 169 -2.07 -5.32 -17.23
CA GLY A 169 -3.02 -4.40 -16.61
C GLY A 169 -3.66 -4.96 -15.34
N CYS A 170 -4.87 -4.48 -15.04
CA CYS A 170 -5.70 -4.95 -13.94
C CYS A 170 -6.79 -5.90 -14.47
N PRO A 171 -6.96 -7.12 -13.91
CA PRO A 171 -7.95 -8.07 -14.41
C PRO A 171 -9.40 -7.58 -14.29
N SER A 172 -9.66 -6.56 -13.46
CA SER A 172 -11.00 -5.97 -13.34
C SER A 172 -11.58 -5.45 -14.65
N MET A 173 -10.74 -5.05 -15.61
CA MET A 173 -11.22 -4.56 -16.91
C MET A 173 -11.80 -5.67 -17.80
N PHE A 174 -11.55 -6.94 -17.47
CA PHE A 174 -11.92 -8.10 -18.29
C PHE A 174 -13.02 -8.96 -17.64
N LEU A 175 -13.85 -8.38 -16.77
CA LEU A 175 -14.99 -9.06 -16.14
C LEU A 175 -16.01 -9.57 -17.19
N HIS A 176 -16.06 -8.93 -18.35
CA HIS A 176 -16.94 -9.26 -19.48
C HIS A 176 -16.18 -9.86 -20.69
N GLY A 177 -14.94 -10.33 -20.45
CA GLY A 177 -14.12 -10.95 -21.50
C GLY A 177 -13.51 -9.95 -22.48
N ASP A 178 -13.52 -10.31 -23.76
CA ASP A 178 -13.01 -9.53 -24.91
C ASP A 178 -13.94 -8.38 -25.32
N THR A 179 -15.14 -8.32 -24.72
CA THR A 179 -16.10 -7.23 -24.91
C THR A 179 -16.14 -6.32 -23.69
N PHE A 180 -16.62 -5.10 -23.91
CA PHE A 180 -16.83 -4.11 -22.86
C PHE A 180 -18.24 -3.52 -23.02
N PRO A 181 -18.98 -3.24 -21.93
CA PRO A 181 -20.32 -2.69 -22.03
C PRO A 181 -20.35 -1.38 -22.81
N GLU A 182 -21.41 -1.20 -23.61
CA GLU A 182 -21.69 0.10 -24.22
C GLU A 182 -21.91 1.14 -23.12
N LEU A 183 -21.27 2.30 -23.26
CA LEU A 183 -21.45 3.39 -22.34
C LEU A 183 -22.74 4.14 -22.67
N ARG A 184 -23.51 4.48 -21.64
CA ARG A 184 -24.67 5.36 -21.81
C ARG A 184 -24.23 6.70 -22.39
N THR A 185 -24.95 7.16 -23.40
CA THR A 185 -24.90 8.55 -23.83
C THR A 185 -25.93 9.35 -23.04
N ALA A 186 -25.50 10.44 -22.41
CA ALA A 186 -26.36 11.33 -21.65
C ALA A 186 -25.93 12.78 -21.90
N GLU A 187 -26.86 13.72 -21.81
CA GLU A 187 -26.53 15.13 -21.60
C GLU A 187 -26.60 15.36 -20.10
N LEU A 188 -25.48 15.79 -19.47
CA LEU A 188 -25.51 16.03 -18.03
C LEU A 188 -26.26 17.32 -17.73
N THR A 189 -27.24 17.22 -16.85
CA THR A 189 -28.03 18.35 -16.30
C THR A 189 -28.00 18.27 -14.79
N SER A 190 -28.53 19.28 -14.09
CA SER A 190 -28.63 19.22 -12.62
C SER A 190 -29.49 18.04 -12.13
N ALA A 191 -30.38 17.48 -12.96
CA ALA A 191 -31.17 16.29 -12.64
C ALA A 191 -30.43 14.96 -12.89
N SER A 192 -29.18 15.00 -13.38
CA SER A 192 -28.39 13.80 -13.64
C SER A 192 -27.93 13.13 -12.35
N ARG A 193 -27.89 11.80 -12.36
CA ARG A 193 -27.39 11.00 -11.25
C ARG A 193 -25.88 10.88 -11.34
N ILE A 194 -25.17 11.46 -10.38
CA ILE A 194 -23.71 11.53 -10.36
C ILE A 194 -23.12 10.63 -9.29
N ALA A 195 -22.19 9.73 -9.68
CA ALA A 195 -21.45 8.89 -8.75
C ALA A 195 -20.06 9.49 -8.48
N LEU A 196 -19.79 9.89 -7.24
CA LEU A 196 -18.53 10.45 -6.80
C LEU A 196 -17.70 9.40 -6.04
N ASN A 197 -16.39 9.34 -6.25
CA ASN A 197 -15.51 8.48 -5.46
C ASN A 197 -14.17 9.17 -5.15
N LEU A 198 -13.85 9.42 -3.88
CA LEU A 198 -12.65 10.17 -3.54
C LEU A 198 -11.74 9.42 -2.55
N SER A 199 -10.45 9.75 -2.61
CA SER A 199 -9.38 9.21 -1.80
C SER A 199 -8.90 10.30 -0.86
N PRO A 200 -8.95 10.12 0.48
CA PRO A 200 -8.37 11.08 1.42
C PRO A 200 -6.87 11.33 1.15
N ASN A 201 -6.17 10.34 0.57
CA ASN A 201 -4.76 10.49 0.18
C ASN A 201 -4.54 11.48 -0.98
N ALA A 202 -5.59 11.92 -1.65
CA ALA A 202 -5.53 12.91 -2.72
C ALA A 202 -5.70 14.35 -2.23
N ILE A 203 -6.07 14.58 -0.95
CA ILE A 203 -6.19 15.91 -0.34
C ILE A 203 -4.91 16.75 -0.55
N PRO A 204 -3.68 16.22 -0.40
CA PRO A 204 -2.47 17.01 -0.61
C PRO A 204 -2.19 17.38 -2.08
N VAL A 205 -2.93 16.83 -3.05
CA VAL A 205 -2.66 16.97 -4.49
C VAL A 205 -3.60 17.97 -5.16
N GLY A 206 -4.84 18.08 -4.70
CA GLY A 206 -5.80 19.06 -5.19
C GLY A 206 -7.05 19.13 -4.32
N ASP A 207 -7.92 20.11 -4.57
CA ASP A 207 -9.07 20.42 -3.72
C ASP A 207 -10.26 19.46 -3.95
N ILE A 208 -10.09 18.22 -3.52
CA ILE A 208 -11.14 17.20 -3.62
C ILE A 208 -12.35 17.51 -2.73
N SER A 209 -12.19 18.33 -1.69
CA SER A 209 -13.28 18.82 -0.84
C SER A 209 -14.15 19.81 -1.59
N GLY A 210 -13.54 20.78 -2.27
CA GLY A 210 -14.22 21.69 -3.19
C GLY A 210 -14.98 20.93 -4.28
N ILE A 211 -14.32 19.96 -4.92
CA ILE A 211 -14.92 19.16 -5.99
C ILE A 211 -16.15 18.38 -5.49
N ALA A 212 -16.06 17.81 -4.28
CA ALA A 212 -17.19 17.11 -3.66
C ALA A 212 -18.34 18.07 -3.33
N ARG A 213 -18.01 19.25 -2.78
CA ARG A 213 -18.98 20.29 -2.45
C ARG A 213 -19.71 20.80 -3.70
N HIS A 214 -18.96 21.11 -4.77
CA HIS A 214 -19.52 21.60 -6.02
C HIS A 214 -20.50 20.59 -6.63
N ALA A 215 -20.18 19.30 -6.61
CA ALA A 215 -21.10 18.26 -7.07
C ALA A 215 -22.36 18.19 -6.21
N TRP A 216 -22.21 18.24 -4.88
CA TRP A 216 -23.33 18.24 -3.94
C TRP A 216 -24.25 19.44 -4.09
N GLU A 217 -23.72 20.65 -4.30
CA GLU A 217 -24.50 21.88 -4.47
C GLU A 217 -25.28 21.91 -5.79
N ASN A 218 -24.75 21.33 -6.87
CA ASN A 218 -25.29 21.48 -8.22
C ASN A 218 -26.06 20.25 -8.73
N TYR A 219 -25.88 19.08 -8.12
CA TYR A 219 -26.49 17.80 -8.52
C TYR A 219 -27.19 17.14 -7.32
N PRO A 220 -28.52 17.34 -7.15
CA PRO A 220 -29.28 16.78 -6.03
C PRO A 220 -29.18 15.26 -5.91
N ASP A 221 -28.98 14.54 -7.02
CA ASP A 221 -28.86 13.07 -7.03
C ASP A 221 -27.38 12.59 -7.05
N VAL A 222 -26.46 13.37 -6.47
CA VAL A 222 -25.09 12.89 -6.24
C VAL A 222 -25.07 11.80 -5.15
N THR A 223 -24.27 10.76 -5.38
CA THR A 223 -23.95 9.74 -4.37
C THR A 223 -22.45 9.51 -4.30
N TYR A 224 -21.91 9.56 -3.08
CA TYR A 224 -20.52 9.27 -2.78
C TYR A 224 -20.34 7.77 -2.51
N TYR A 225 -19.57 7.10 -3.35
CA TYR A 225 -19.17 5.70 -3.16
C TYR A 225 -17.85 5.61 -2.39
N ALA A 226 -17.99 5.34 -1.09
CA ALA A 226 -16.91 5.07 -0.16
C ALA A 226 -16.21 3.76 -0.51
N GLN A 227 -14.94 3.62 -0.11
CA GLN A 227 -14.16 2.44 -0.50
C GLN A 227 -13.20 1.95 0.58
N ASN A 228 -12.93 2.71 1.63
CA ASN A 228 -12.03 2.26 2.68
C ASN A 228 -12.77 1.55 3.82
N LEU A 229 -12.07 0.68 4.53
CA LEU A 229 -12.61 0.02 5.73
C LEU A 229 -13.03 1.02 6.81
N VAL A 230 -12.30 2.14 6.95
CA VAL A 230 -12.64 3.20 7.91
C VAL A 230 -13.95 3.90 7.54
N ASP A 231 -14.28 4.00 6.25
CA ASP A 231 -15.55 4.55 5.80
C ASP A 231 -16.68 3.58 6.14
N ALA A 232 -16.46 2.27 5.93
CA ALA A 232 -17.41 1.24 6.35
C ALA A 232 -17.67 1.28 7.87
N GLU A 233 -16.62 1.52 8.66
CA GLU A 233 -16.76 1.71 10.10
C GLU A 233 -17.59 2.96 10.42
N LEU A 234 -17.33 4.10 9.78
CA LEU A 234 -18.14 5.31 9.97
C LEU A 234 -19.61 5.08 9.63
N LEU A 235 -19.90 4.45 8.48
CA LEU A 235 -21.27 4.21 8.02
C LEU A 235 -22.02 3.22 8.92
N LEU A 236 -21.33 2.22 9.46
CA LEU A 236 -21.95 1.26 10.39
C LEU A 236 -22.09 1.83 11.80
N TRP A 237 -21.14 2.62 12.31
CA TRP A 237 -21.06 2.97 13.73
C TRP A 237 -21.44 4.41 14.05
N GLY A 238 -21.34 5.29 13.07
CA GLY A 238 -21.29 6.73 13.30
C GLY A 238 -20.03 7.17 14.02
N ASP A 239 -20.02 8.45 14.39
CA ASP A 239 -19.03 9.09 15.25
C ASP A 239 -19.75 10.06 16.22
N LEU A 240 -18.98 10.84 16.98
CA LEU A 240 -19.50 11.81 17.97
C LEU A 240 -19.42 13.26 17.47
N THR A 241 -19.21 13.45 16.17
CA THR A 241 -19.05 14.78 15.58
C THR A 241 -20.33 15.61 15.66
N PRO A 242 -21.55 15.03 15.55
CA PRO A 242 -22.79 15.79 15.74
C PRO A 242 -22.93 16.42 17.13
N GLU A 243 -22.47 15.74 18.18
CA GLU A 243 -22.54 16.22 19.57
C GLU A 243 -21.44 17.24 19.90
N THR A 244 -20.29 17.10 19.26
CA THR A 244 -19.13 17.99 19.50
C THR A 244 -19.15 19.24 18.62
N GLY A 245 -19.92 19.23 17.53
CA GLY A 245 -19.97 20.31 16.55
C GLY A 245 -18.70 20.45 15.71
N VAL A 246 -17.85 19.42 15.69
CA VAL A 246 -16.65 19.40 14.83
C VAL A 246 -17.09 19.20 13.38
N GLU A 247 -16.65 20.08 12.50
CA GLU A 247 -16.89 19.99 11.06
C GLU A 247 -15.62 19.56 10.32
N ASP A 248 -15.81 18.80 9.24
CA ASP A 248 -14.75 18.41 8.31
C ASP A 248 -15.20 18.78 6.88
N PRO A 249 -14.37 19.47 6.09
CA PRO A 249 -14.72 19.81 4.71
C PRO A 249 -14.68 18.60 3.76
N PHE A 250 -14.29 17.42 4.23
CA PHE A 250 -14.29 16.17 3.48
C PHE A 250 -15.19 15.13 4.19
N PRO A 251 -15.88 14.21 3.47
CA PRO A 251 -16.87 13.29 4.08
C PRO A 251 -16.20 12.17 4.89
N LEU A 252 -15.58 12.52 6.01
CA LEU A 252 -14.93 11.63 6.99
C LEU A 252 -15.64 11.63 8.34
N GLN A 253 -16.64 12.49 8.50
CA GLN A 253 -17.31 12.75 9.76
C GLN A 253 -18.81 12.94 9.53
N LEU A 254 -19.65 12.46 10.46
CA LEU A 254 -21.11 12.51 10.31
C LEU A 254 -21.68 13.92 10.14
N THR A 255 -20.95 14.96 10.55
CA THR A 255 -21.34 16.36 10.36
C THR A 255 -21.29 16.84 8.92
N HIS A 256 -20.58 16.14 8.02
CA HIS A 256 -20.51 16.50 6.60
C HIS A 256 -21.84 16.26 5.87
N ASP A 257 -22.24 17.17 4.97
CA ASP A 257 -23.57 17.16 4.32
C ASP A 257 -23.88 15.86 3.56
N LEU A 258 -22.94 15.34 2.77
CA LEU A 258 -23.07 14.04 2.11
C LEU A 258 -23.42 12.87 3.05
N LEU A 259 -22.95 12.91 4.31
CA LEU A 259 -23.27 11.90 5.32
C LEU A 259 -24.60 12.20 6.00
N ARG A 260 -24.86 13.46 6.38
CA ARG A 260 -26.13 13.91 6.98
C ARG A 260 -27.34 13.64 6.09
N GLU A 261 -27.19 13.83 4.79
CA GLU A 261 -28.25 13.60 3.79
C GLU A 261 -28.30 12.15 3.30
N ASN A 262 -27.53 11.25 3.93
CA ASN A 262 -27.44 9.84 3.56
C ASN A 262 -27.14 9.63 2.05
N LYS A 263 -26.22 10.43 1.51
CA LYS A 263 -25.72 10.35 0.12
C LYS A 263 -24.41 9.56 -0.01
N MET A 264 -23.98 8.87 1.05
CA MET A 264 -22.78 8.05 1.05
C MET A 264 -23.11 6.55 1.09
N ARG A 265 -22.42 5.73 0.29
CA ARG A 265 -22.62 4.28 0.18
C ARG A 265 -21.28 3.56 0.28
N MET A 266 -21.24 2.45 1.02
CA MET A 266 -20.08 1.53 1.05
C MET A 266 -20.43 0.22 0.34
N PRO A 267 -19.85 -0.07 -0.84
CA PRO A 267 -20.11 -1.33 -1.52
C PRO A 267 -19.48 -2.51 -0.78
N LEU A 268 -20.31 -3.51 -0.52
CA LEU A 268 -19.91 -4.75 0.16
C LEU A 268 -19.58 -5.87 -0.84
N ASP A 269 -20.11 -5.77 -2.05
CA ASP A 269 -19.94 -6.74 -3.13
C ASP A 269 -19.79 -6.06 -4.50
N PRO A 270 -18.83 -6.49 -5.35
CA PRO A 270 -18.66 -5.91 -6.69
C PRO A 270 -19.88 -6.03 -7.60
N ALA A 271 -20.65 -7.12 -7.53
CA ALA A 271 -21.79 -7.32 -8.42
C ALA A 271 -22.93 -6.35 -8.07
N THR A 272 -23.25 -6.20 -6.78
CA THR A 272 -24.18 -5.17 -6.32
C THR A 272 -23.68 -3.78 -6.70
N TRP A 273 -22.39 -3.49 -6.50
CA TRP A 273 -21.82 -2.18 -6.81
C TRP A 273 -21.97 -1.80 -8.28
N ILE A 274 -21.63 -2.72 -9.19
CA ILE A 274 -21.78 -2.53 -10.63
C ILE A 274 -23.27 -2.39 -10.99
N ALA A 275 -24.15 -3.19 -10.39
CA ALA A 275 -25.59 -3.11 -10.66
C ALA A 275 -26.18 -1.75 -10.24
N GLU A 276 -25.80 -1.22 -9.08
CA GLU A 276 -26.21 0.11 -8.62
C GLU A 276 -25.68 1.21 -9.53
N LEU A 277 -24.40 1.14 -9.90
CA LEU A 277 -23.76 2.13 -10.76
C LEU A 277 -24.36 2.20 -12.15
N ARG A 278 -25.01 1.12 -12.62
CA ARG A 278 -25.78 1.10 -13.87
C ARG A 278 -26.89 2.15 -13.86
N GLY A 279 -27.38 2.60 -12.72
CA GLY A 279 -28.35 3.70 -12.65
C GLY A 279 -27.78 5.08 -12.97
N TYR A 280 -26.47 5.30 -12.86
CA TYR A 280 -25.90 6.66 -12.88
C TYR A 280 -25.58 7.12 -14.29
N ASP A 281 -25.66 8.43 -14.52
CA ASP A 281 -25.39 9.04 -15.84
C ASP A 281 -23.91 9.32 -16.03
N PHE A 282 -23.20 9.57 -14.92
CA PHE A 282 -21.76 9.79 -14.93
C PHE A 282 -21.13 9.42 -13.59
N ALA A 283 -19.89 8.94 -13.63
CA ALA A 283 -19.08 8.71 -12.46
C ALA A 283 -17.72 9.39 -12.57
N TYR A 284 -17.20 9.92 -11.48
CA TYR A 284 -15.84 10.46 -11.50
C TYR A 284 -15.20 10.45 -10.13
N GLY A 285 -13.87 10.56 -10.13
CA GLY A 285 -13.12 10.80 -8.91
C GLY A 285 -11.77 10.11 -8.88
N THR A 286 -11.14 10.10 -7.71
CA THR A 286 -9.72 9.75 -7.55
C THR A 286 -9.49 8.25 -7.31
N ARG A 287 -10.55 7.45 -7.15
CA ARG A 287 -10.43 6.00 -6.97
C ARG A 287 -10.62 5.28 -8.29
N ILE A 288 -9.52 4.82 -8.88
CA ILE A 288 -9.59 4.14 -10.18
C ILE A 288 -10.60 2.98 -10.22
N HIS A 289 -10.66 2.13 -9.19
CA HIS A 289 -11.60 1.02 -9.18
C HIS A 289 -13.06 1.47 -9.02
N GLY A 290 -13.32 2.66 -8.46
CA GLY A 290 -14.68 3.23 -8.46
C GLY A 290 -15.15 3.63 -9.85
N ASN A 291 -14.24 4.21 -10.64
CA ASN A 291 -14.52 4.52 -12.04
C ASN A 291 -14.57 3.26 -12.91
N ILE A 292 -13.72 2.26 -12.66
CA ILE A 292 -13.81 0.95 -13.35
C ILE A 292 -15.15 0.27 -13.06
N ALA A 293 -15.64 0.29 -11.81
CA ALA A 293 -16.96 -0.26 -11.49
C ALA A 293 -18.07 0.40 -12.33
N ALA A 294 -18.01 1.72 -12.51
CA ALA A 294 -18.95 2.47 -13.32
C ALA A 294 -18.85 2.09 -14.80
N LEU A 295 -17.63 2.04 -15.36
CA LEU A 295 -17.40 1.63 -16.74
C LEU A 295 -17.92 0.20 -17.00
N LEU A 296 -17.67 -0.74 -16.08
CA LEU A 296 -18.21 -2.11 -16.13
C LEU A 296 -19.73 -2.18 -16.01
N ALA A 297 -20.38 -1.13 -15.51
CA ALA A 297 -21.82 -0.98 -15.45
C ALA A 297 -22.43 -0.38 -16.72
N GLY A 298 -21.60 0.09 -17.67
CA GLY A 298 -22.03 0.90 -18.81
C GLY A 298 -22.23 2.38 -18.48
N THR A 299 -21.71 2.84 -17.34
CA THR A 299 -21.77 4.24 -16.91
C THR A 299 -20.47 4.95 -17.29
N PRO A 300 -20.52 6.03 -18.08
CA PRO A 300 -19.33 6.83 -18.42
C PRO A 300 -18.60 7.29 -17.17
N ALA A 301 -17.27 7.22 -17.17
CA ALA A 301 -16.48 7.68 -16.05
C ALA A 301 -15.18 8.38 -16.42
N VAL A 302 -14.70 9.27 -15.53
CA VAL A 302 -13.41 9.95 -15.63
C VAL A 302 -12.60 9.79 -14.34
N VAL A 303 -11.33 9.40 -14.48
CA VAL A 303 -10.43 9.25 -13.34
C VAL A 303 -9.68 10.57 -13.07
N LEU A 304 -9.74 11.03 -11.82
CA LEU A 304 -8.92 12.14 -11.33
C LEU A 304 -7.58 11.58 -10.81
N THR A 305 -6.53 11.63 -11.64
CA THR A 305 -5.24 11.01 -11.31
C THR A 305 -4.47 11.86 -10.32
N HIS A 306 -4.00 11.25 -9.23
CA HIS A 306 -3.25 11.91 -8.15
C HIS A 306 -1.95 11.17 -7.78
N ASP A 307 -1.68 10.03 -8.42
CA ASP A 307 -0.47 9.24 -8.24
C ASP A 307 -0.13 8.45 -9.52
N SER A 308 1.08 7.89 -9.56
CA SER A 308 1.54 7.05 -10.69
C SER A 308 0.67 5.83 -10.96
N ARG A 309 0.08 5.21 -9.94
CA ARG A 309 -0.72 3.98 -10.07
C ARG A 309 -1.98 4.22 -10.90
N THR A 310 -2.70 5.28 -10.54
CA THR A 310 -3.94 5.65 -11.22
C THR A 310 -3.62 6.07 -12.66
N LEU A 311 -2.57 6.88 -12.85
CA LEU A 311 -2.13 7.33 -14.17
C LEU A 311 -1.65 6.20 -15.09
N GLU A 312 -0.82 5.27 -14.57
CA GLU A 312 -0.32 4.11 -15.32
C GLU A 312 -1.47 3.26 -15.87
N LEU A 313 -2.43 2.90 -15.01
CA LEU A 313 -3.59 2.12 -15.44
C LEU A 313 -4.47 2.89 -16.43
N CYS A 314 -4.70 4.18 -16.21
CA CYS A 314 -5.48 4.99 -17.16
C CYS A 314 -4.82 5.03 -18.54
N ARG A 315 -3.49 5.17 -18.60
CA ARG A 315 -2.73 5.16 -19.86
C ARG A 315 -2.75 3.80 -20.53
N TYR A 316 -2.51 2.72 -19.79
CA TYR A 316 -2.51 1.36 -20.34
C TYR A 316 -3.88 0.98 -20.93
N PHE A 317 -4.97 1.29 -20.21
CA PHE A 317 -6.32 0.97 -20.65
C PHE A 317 -6.95 2.04 -21.55
N GLY A 318 -6.34 3.21 -21.73
CA GLY A 318 -6.94 4.32 -22.46
C GLY A 318 -8.18 4.92 -21.76
N ILE A 319 -8.28 4.78 -20.43
CA ILE A 319 -9.39 5.33 -19.64
C ILE A 319 -9.27 6.87 -19.61
N PRO A 320 -10.35 7.63 -19.86
CA PRO A 320 -10.36 9.08 -19.70
C PRO A 320 -9.93 9.51 -18.30
N HIS A 321 -9.00 10.46 -18.25
CA HIS A 321 -8.44 10.94 -17.00
C HIS A 321 -8.00 12.39 -17.07
N ARG A 322 -7.99 13.04 -15.90
CA ARG A 322 -7.49 14.42 -15.71
C ARG A 322 -6.55 14.46 -14.50
N PRO A 323 -5.39 15.14 -14.58
CA PRO A 323 -4.54 15.36 -13.42
C PRO A 323 -5.26 16.21 -12.37
N LEU A 324 -5.39 15.70 -11.15
CA LEU A 324 -6.08 16.39 -10.07
C LEU A 324 -5.43 17.73 -9.73
N SER A 325 -4.10 17.83 -9.82
CA SER A 325 -3.33 19.05 -9.54
C SER A 325 -3.67 20.23 -10.45
N GLY A 326 -4.29 19.97 -11.61
CA GLY A 326 -4.70 20.99 -12.58
C GLY A 326 -6.19 21.29 -12.57
N LEU A 327 -6.95 20.77 -11.60
CA LEU A 327 -8.40 20.97 -11.52
C LEU A 327 -8.76 21.98 -10.42
N PRO A 328 -9.66 22.93 -10.72
CA PRO A 328 -10.15 23.87 -9.73
C PRO A 328 -11.15 23.20 -8.77
N ALA A 329 -11.36 23.84 -7.63
CA ALA A 329 -12.28 23.38 -6.58
C ALA A 329 -13.73 23.24 -7.09
N ASP A 330 -14.15 24.11 -8.00
CA ASP A 330 -15.48 24.17 -8.62
C ASP A 330 -15.57 23.40 -9.95
N THR A 331 -14.75 22.36 -10.13
CA THR A 331 -14.81 21.51 -11.34
C THR A 331 -16.20 20.89 -11.49
N ASP A 332 -16.91 21.24 -12.55
CA ASP A 332 -18.23 20.69 -12.86
C ASP A 332 -18.11 19.27 -13.47
N PRO A 333 -18.86 18.27 -12.96
CA PRO A 333 -18.98 16.95 -13.57
C PRO A 333 -19.27 16.96 -15.08
N ARG A 334 -20.03 17.95 -15.58
CA ARG A 334 -20.34 18.13 -17.00
C ARG A 334 -19.09 18.37 -17.84
N GLU A 335 -18.17 19.22 -17.39
CA GLU A 335 -16.94 19.52 -18.13
C GLU A 335 -16.04 18.28 -18.25
N LEU A 336 -16.02 17.45 -17.21
CA LEU A 336 -15.29 16.18 -17.23
C LEU A 336 -15.91 15.20 -18.23
N TYR A 337 -17.25 15.11 -18.24
CA TYR A 337 -17.99 14.24 -19.16
C TYR A 337 -17.81 14.66 -20.62
N GLU A 338 -18.02 15.93 -20.94
CA GLU A 338 -17.90 16.47 -22.30
C GLU A 338 -16.46 16.37 -22.84
N GLY A 339 -15.46 16.47 -21.95
CA GLY A 339 -14.05 16.32 -22.30
C GLY A 339 -13.55 14.87 -22.38
N ALA A 340 -14.38 13.87 -22.12
CA ALA A 340 -13.95 12.47 -22.07
C ALA A 340 -13.95 11.81 -23.47
N ASP A 341 -12.84 11.15 -23.81
CA ASP A 341 -12.72 10.34 -25.04
C ASP A 341 -12.45 8.86 -24.71
N TYR A 342 -13.47 8.02 -24.91
CA TYR A 342 -13.41 6.58 -24.67
C TYR A 342 -12.86 5.77 -25.86
N SER A 343 -12.53 6.40 -26.98
CA SER A 343 -12.16 5.72 -28.23
C SER A 343 -10.95 4.81 -28.06
N ALA A 344 -9.90 5.27 -27.37
CA ALA A 344 -8.70 4.48 -27.11
C ALA A 344 -8.97 3.28 -26.16
N MET A 345 -9.91 3.45 -25.22
CA MET A 345 -10.33 2.38 -24.32
C MET A 345 -11.00 1.25 -25.08
N PHE A 346 -11.98 1.56 -25.94
CA PHE A 346 -12.67 0.56 -26.72
C PHE A 346 -11.79 -0.07 -27.79
N LYS A 347 -11.06 0.74 -28.56
CA LYS A 347 -10.23 0.26 -29.68
C LYS A 347 -9.17 -0.74 -29.24
N GLY A 348 -8.55 -0.54 -28.07
CA GLY A 348 -7.50 -1.42 -27.57
C GLY A 348 -7.97 -2.57 -26.66
N HIS A 349 -9.27 -2.71 -26.38
CA HIS A 349 -9.76 -3.65 -25.36
C HIS A 349 -9.47 -5.10 -25.73
N SER A 350 -9.83 -5.52 -26.95
CA SER A 350 -9.58 -6.89 -27.45
C SER A 350 -8.08 -7.25 -27.43
N GLU A 351 -7.19 -6.35 -27.86
CA GLU A 351 -5.74 -6.61 -27.83
C GLU A 351 -5.23 -6.80 -26.40
N ARG A 352 -5.72 -6.01 -25.45
CA ARG A 352 -5.36 -6.16 -24.03
C ARG A 352 -5.96 -7.43 -23.42
N PHE A 353 -7.13 -7.85 -23.87
CA PHE A 353 -7.72 -9.13 -23.49
C PHE A 353 -6.87 -10.31 -23.99
N ASP A 354 -6.41 -10.26 -25.25
CA ASP A 354 -5.51 -11.29 -25.80
C ASP A 354 -4.20 -11.38 -25.01
N ARG A 355 -3.64 -10.24 -24.57
CA ARG A 355 -2.45 -10.21 -23.71
C ARG A 355 -2.65 -10.92 -22.38
N ILE A 356 -3.78 -10.70 -21.70
CA ILE A 356 -4.04 -11.36 -20.42
C ILE A 356 -4.33 -12.85 -20.59
N VAL A 357 -4.99 -13.26 -21.69
CA VAL A 357 -5.18 -14.67 -22.05
C VAL A 357 -3.84 -15.34 -22.33
N ALA A 358 -2.98 -14.73 -23.16
CA ALA A 358 -1.64 -15.25 -23.46
C ALA A 358 -0.77 -15.38 -22.20
N PHE A 359 -0.89 -14.45 -21.25
CA PHE A 359 -0.23 -14.56 -19.94
C PHE A 359 -0.72 -15.77 -19.13
N LEU A 360 -2.04 -16.04 -19.12
CA LEU A 360 -2.60 -17.21 -18.44
C LEU A 360 -2.13 -18.51 -19.11
N ASP A 361 -2.17 -18.58 -20.44
CA ASP A 361 -1.70 -19.75 -21.21
C ASP A 361 -0.21 -20.02 -20.96
N ARG A 362 0.62 -18.96 -20.95
CA ARG A 362 2.05 -19.05 -20.65
C ARG A 362 2.33 -19.62 -19.26
N ASN A 363 1.41 -19.45 -18.32
CA ASN A 363 1.50 -19.95 -16.95
C ASN A 363 0.63 -21.19 -16.70
N ASP A 364 0.21 -21.90 -17.75
CA ASP A 364 -0.62 -23.12 -17.68
C ASP A 364 -1.94 -22.91 -16.90
N LEU A 365 -2.56 -21.74 -17.04
CA LEU A 365 -3.85 -21.42 -16.44
C LEU A 365 -4.94 -21.38 -17.51
N LYS A 366 -5.82 -22.38 -17.49
CA LYS A 366 -7.06 -22.33 -18.26
C LYS A 366 -7.96 -21.22 -17.74
N ASN A 367 -8.71 -20.61 -18.63
CA ASN A 367 -9.64 -19.53 -18.31
C ASN A 367 -11.03 -19.80 -18.89
N THR A 368 -12.05 -19.20 -18.28
CA THR A 368 -13.46 -19.43 -18.63
C THR A 368 -13.83 -18.94 -20.04
N TYR A 369 -13.10 -17.96 -20.59
CA TYR A 369 -13.43 -17.34 -21.87
C TYR A 369 -12.99 -18.17 -23.07
N THR A 370 -11.76 -18.69 -23.07
CA THR A 370 -11.22 -19.50 -24.18
C THR A 370 -11.28 -21.00 -23.94
N HIS A 371 -11.50 -21.43 -22.69
CA HIS A 371 -11.54 -22.85 -22.31
C HIS A 371 -12.83 -23.26 -21.59
N GLY A 372 -13.85 -22.39 -21.58
CA GLY A 372 -15.10 -22.60 -20.85
C GLY A 372 -16.31 -22.01 -21.58
N ASP A 373 -17.29 -21.58 -20.81
CA ASP A 373 -18.59 -21.09 -21.28
C ASP A 373 -18.66 -19.55 -21.34
N GLY A 374 -17.52 -18.86 -21.38
CA GLY A 374 -17.47 -17.41 -21.33
C GLY A 374 -17.74 -16.83 -19.93
N GLY A 375 -17.80 -17.66 -18.88
CA GLY A 375 -18.17 -17.25 -17.53
C GLY A 375 -19.68 -17.30 -17.26
N ALA A 376 -20.48 -17.87 -18.17
CA ALA A 376 -21.94 -17.92 -18.03
C ALA A 376 -22.40 -18.66 -16.76
N ALA A 377 -21.78 -19.79 -16.42
CA ALA A 377 -22.09 -20.52 -15.19
C ALA A 377 -21.69 -19.74 -13.93
N PHE A 378 -20.59 -18.99 -13.99
CA PHE A 378 -20.17 -18.10 -12.90
C PHE A 378 -21.22 -17.00 -12.68
N ASP A 379 -21.64 -16.33 -13.76
CA ASP A 379 -22.62 -15.25 -13.71
C ASP A 379 -23.99 -15.76 -13.25
N ALA A 380 -24.44 -16.93 -13.74
CA ALA A 380 -25.68 -17.55 -13.31
C ALA A 380 -25.66 -17.92 -11.81
N ARG A 381 -24.53 -18.45 -11.32
CA ARG A 381 -24.36 -18.75 -9.90
C ARG A 381 -24.36 -17.49 -9.04
N LEU A 382 -23.73 -16.42 -9.51
CA LEU A 382 -23.68 -15.13 -8.83
C LEU A 382 -25.07 -14.48 -8.77
N ALA A 383 -25.83 -14.52 -9.88
CA ALA A 383 -27.18 -13.99 -9.97
C ALA A 383 -28.21 -14.72 -9.10
N ALA A 384 -27.91 -15.97 -8.70
CA ALA A 384 -28.76 -16.74 -7.80
C ALA A 384 -28.57 -16.39 -6.31
N LEU A 385 -27.60 -15.52 -5.97
CA LEU A 385 -27.34 -15.11 -4.60
C LEU A 385 -28.17 -13.88 -4.22
N ASP A 386 -28.58 -13.83 -2.95
CA ASP A 386 -29.13 -12.63 -2.32
C ASP A 386 -27.97 -11.78 -1.77
N LEU A 387 -27.39 -10.96 -2.65
CA LEU A 387 -26.26 -10.09 -2.29
C LEU A 387 -26.74 -8.83 -1.58
N PRO A 388 -26.05 -8.36 -0.52
CA PRO A 388 -26.45 -7.16 0.20
C PRO A 388 -26.31 -5.93 -0.69
N ALA A 389 -27.20 -4.96 -0.49
CA ALA A 389 -27.05 -3.60 -1.02
C ALA A 389 -25.78 -2.94 -0.47
N SER A 390 -25.30 -1.89 -1.14
CA SER A 390 -24.25 -1.04 -0.56
C SER A 390 -24.75 -0.44 0.76
N MET A 391 -23.91 -0.52 1.80
CA MET A 391 -24.27 -0.07 3.14
C MET A 391 -24.48 1.46 3.14
N PRO A 392 -25.62 1.96 3.66
CA PRO A 392 -25.90 3.38 3.80
C PRO A 392 -25.30 3.95 5.09
N VAL A 393 -25.50 5.24 5.33
CA VAL A 393 -25.20 5.87 6.62
C VAL A 393 -26.22 5.37 7.65
N TRP A 394 -25.75 4.87 8.79
CA TRP A 394 -26.62 4.51 9.90
C TRP A 394 -27.33 5.75 10.46
N ASP A 395 -28.65 5.69 10.56
CA ASP A 395 -29.54 6.79 10.95
C ASP A 395 -29.89 6.79 12.45
N GLY A 396 -29.28 5.89 13.24
CA GLY A 396 -29.58 5.71 14.66
C GLY A 396 -30.67 4.67 14.95
N SER A 397 -31.36 4.15 13.94
CA SER A 397 -32.42 3.14 14.10
C SER A 397 -31.88 1.75 14.47
N ASP A 398 -32.76 0.87 14.95
CA ASP A 398 -32.42 -0.55 15.15
C ASP A 398 -32.43 -1.28 13.80
N ASP A 399 -31.23 -1.41 13.23
CA ASP A 399 -30.94 -2.14 11.99
C ASP A 399 -30.54 -3.61 12.25
N GLY A 400 -30.72 -4.11 13.47
CA GLY A 400 -30.32 -5.46 13.86
C GLY A 400 -28.82 -5.64 14.11
N HIS A 401 -28.00 -4.58 14.00
CA HIS A 401 -26.56 -4.64 14.25
C HIS A 401 -26.16 -4.16 15.67
N MET A 402 -27.11 -3.78 16.53
CA MET A 402 -26.83 -3.30 17.90
C MET A 402 -26.03 -4.28 18.75
N ARG A 403 -26.34 -5.59 18.68
CA ARG A 403 -25.59 -6.61 19.41
C ARG A 403 -24.12 -6.62 19.00
N TYR A 404 -23.84 -6.56 17.69
CA TYR A 404 -22.48 -6.49 17.16
C TYR A 404 -21.81 -5.19 17.61
N ARG A 405 -22.55 -4.07 17.58
CA ARG A 405 -22.02 -2.78 18.02
C ARG A 405 -21.55 -2.81 19.49
N VAL A 406 -22.41 -3.26 20.38
CA VAL A 406 -22.07 -3.33 21.82
C VAL A 406 -20.93 -4.34 22.07
N ALA A 407 -20.95 -5.50 21.42
CA ALA A 407 -19.91 -6.52 21.60
C ALA A 407 -18.53 -6.02 21.15
N ARG A 408 -18.43 -5.43 19.95
CA ARG A 408 -17.15 -4.95 19.43
C ARG A 408 -16.63 -3.71 20.19
N LEU A 409 -17.50 -2.86 20.74
CA LEU A 409 -17.07 -1.81 21.67
C LEU A 409 -16.43 -2.41 22.93
N ARG A 410 -17.05 -3.43 23.53
CA ARG A 410 -16.48 -4.13 24.70
C ARG A 410 -15.13 -4.75 24.39
N GLU A 411 -14.98 -5.40 23.23
CA GLU A 411 -13.70 -5.96 22.78
C GLU A 411 -12.63 -4.88 22.59
N ARG A 412 -12.97 -3.76 21.95
CA ARG A 412 -12.05 -2.63 21.76
C ARG A 412 -11.60 -2.01 23.08
N ILE A 413 -12.52 -1.84 24.04
CA ILE A 413 -12.20 -1.34 25.38
C ILE A 413 -11.28 -2.31 26.10
N ALA A 414 -11.58 -3.61 26.09
CA ALA A 414 -10.72 -4.62 26.70
C ALA A 414 -9.31 -4.62 26.09
N ALA A 415 -9.21 -4.55 24.77
CA ALA A 415 -7.92 -4.47 24.06
C ALA A 415 -7.17 -3.15 24.29
N ALA A 416 -7.88 -2.03 24.47
CA ALA A 416 -7.28 -0.75 24.83
C ALA A 416 -6.71 -0.80 26.26
N ASN A 417 -7.47 -1.32 27.22
CA ASN A 417 -7.04 -1.49 28.60
C ASN A 417 -5.79 -2.38 28.71
N ALA A 418 -5.79 -3.54 28.01
CA ALA A 418 -4.61 -4.42 27.99
C ALA A 418 -3.36 -3.75 27.40
N ARG A 419 -3.53 -2.89 26.38
CA ARG A 419 -2.43 -2.09 25.83
C ARG A 419 -1.94 -1.04 26.82
N ILE A 420 -2.84 -0.35 27.52
CA ILE A 420 -2.51 0.61 28.57
C ILE A 420 -1.69 -0.08 29.66
N ASP A 421 -2.12 -1.24 30.16
CA ASP A 421 -1.41 -1.99 31.19
C ASP A 421 0.02 -2.37 30.75
N THR A 422 0.15 -2.82 29.50
CA THR A 422 1.45 -3.12 28.89
C THR A 422 2.35 -1.89 28.84
N ARG A 423 1.83 -0.75 28.37
CA ARG A 423 2.61 0.50 28.29
C ARG A 423 2.96 1.06 29.66
N VAL A 424 2.10 0.90 30.66
CA VAL A 424 2.41 1.26 32.06
C VAL A 424 3.58 0.43 32.58
N LYS A 425 3.59 -0.87 32.32
CA LYS A 425 4.70 -1.76 32.69
C LYS A 425 6.01 -1.37 32.01
N GLU A 426 5.98 -1.18 30.69
CA GLU A 426 7.16 -0.76 29.92
C GLU A 426 7.68 0.62 30.37
N ASN A 427 6.79 1.58 30.65
CA ASN A 427 7.17 2.90 31.13
C ASN A 427 7.87 2.80 32.50
N LYS A 428 7.38 1.94 33.39
CA LYS A 428 8.03 1.66 34.68
C LYS A 428 9.44 1.07 34.49
N GLU A 429 9.60 0.12 33.57
CA GLU A 429 10.91 -0.47 33.24
C GLU A 429 11.87 0.56 32.63
N LEU A 430 11.41 1.38 31.70
CA LEU A 430 12.18 2.46 31.09
C LEU A 430 12.62 3.49 32.13
N ARG A 431 11.72 3.92 33.03
CA ARG A 431 12.08 4.81 34.16
C ARG A 431 13.18 4.19 35.02
N GLY A 432 13.11 2.89 35.29
CA GLY A 432 14.17 2.17 36.01
C GLY A 432 15.51 2.18 35.27
N LYS A 433 15.51 1.95 33.95
CA LYS A 433 16.71 1.99 33.10
C LYS A 433 17.31 3.40 33.03
N VAL A 434 16.48 4.43 32.89
CA VAL A 434 16.93 5.84 32.90
C VAL A 434 17.59 6.17 34.24
N ALA A 435 16.94 5.85 35.36
CA ALA A 435 17.53 6.10 36.68
C ALA A 435 18.87 5.34 36.88
N ALA A 436 19.00 4.13 36.34
CA ALA A 436 20.27 3.39 36.39
C ALA A 436 21.35 4.02 35.50
N ALA A 437 20.99 4.49 34.30
CA ALA A 437 21.89 5.19 33.40
C ALA A 437 22.37 6.52 33.99
N GLU A 438 21.48 7.29 34.62
CA GLU A 438 21.81 8.52 35.33
C GLU A 438 22.81 8.26 36.47
N ARG A 439 22.61 7.19 37.26
CA ARG A 439 23.58 6.78 38.29
C ARG A 439 24.95 6.45 37.70
N ARG A 440 25.01 5.68 36.61
CA ARG A 440 26.27 5.35 35.93
C ARG A 440 26.94 6.58 35.34
N ALA A 441 26.18 7.52 34.77
CA ALA A 441 26.70 8.76 34.25
C ALA A 441 27.32 9.63 35.35
N ALA A 442 26.65 9.73 36.51
CA ALA A 442 27.17 10.44 37.68
C ALA A 442 28.45 9.80 38.23
N GLU A 443 28.51 8.47 38.30
CA GLU A 443 29.72 7.73 38.70
C GLU A 443 30.87 7.93 37.70
N THR A 444 30.60 7.83 36.41
CA THR A 444 31.58 8.05 35.34
C THR A 444 32.13 9.48 35.39
N ALA A 445 31.27 10.47 35.63
CA ALA A 445 31.69 11.86 35.78
C ALA A 445 32.62 12.05 36.99
N ARG A 446 32.33 11.39 38.13
CA ARG A 446 33.21 11.41 39.31
C ARG A 446 34.57 10.78 39.02
N LEU A 447 34.59 9.61 38.36
CA LEU A 447 35.83 8.93 37.97
C LEU A 447 36.66 9.78 37.00
N LEU A 448 36.01 10.45 36.04
CA LEU A 448 36.67 11.34 35.09
C LEU A 448 37.33 12.53 35.79
N GLU A 449 36.65 13.16 36.75
CA GLU A 449 37.23 14.26 37.54
C GLU A 449 38.40 13.79 38.40
N ALA A 450 38.32 12.61 39.02
CA ALA A 450 39.44 12.03 39.75
C ALA A 450 40.65 11.77 38.84
N ALA A 451 40.45 11.17 37.67
CA ALA A 451 41.51 10.92 36.70
C ALA A 451 42.14 12.23 36.17
N ARG A 452 41.33 13.28 35.96
CA ARG A 452 41.83 14.62 35.59
C ARG A 452 42.73 15.21 36.67
N ALA A 453 42.34 15.09 37.95
CA ALA A 453 43.13 15.57 39.07
C ALA A 453 44.46 14.81 39.20
N GLU A 454 44.43 13.48 39.05
CA GLU A 454 45.64 12.64 39.07
C GLU A 454 46.59 13.00 37.92
N LEU A 455 46.08 13.13 36.69
CA LEU A 455 46.88 13.55 35.52
C LEU A 455 47.54 14.92 35.75
N ALA A 456 46.82 15.87 36.34
CA ALA A 456 47.38 17.18 36.69
C ALA A 456 48.51 17.08 37.73
N ALA A 457 48.35 16.21 38.74
CA ALA A 457 49.38 15.95 39.74
C ALA A 457 50.63 15.30 39.12
N THR A 458 50.45 14.28 38.26
CA THR A 458 51.55 13.62 37.54
C THR A 458 52.29 14.60 36.63
N ARG A 459 51.57 15.45 35.88
CA ARG A 459 52.18 16.52 35.06
C ARG A 459 53.02 17.48 35.90
N LYS A 460 52.54 17.86 37.08
CA LYS A 460 53.30 18.71 38.02
C LYS A 460 54.57 18.01 38.52
N GLN A 461 54.50 16.73 38.87
CA GLN A 461 55.67 15.94 39.28
C GLN A 461 56.68 15.79 38.16
N LEU A 462 56.23 15.51 36.92
CA LEU A 462 57.08 15.43 35.74
C LEU A 462 57.84 16.74 35.50
N GLY A 463 57.14 17.89 35.55
CA GLY A 463 57.78 19.19 35.42
C GLY A 463 58.76 19.55 36.56
N VAL A 464 58.63 18.94 37.75
CA VAL A 464 59.64 19.04 38.82
C VAL A 464 60.86 18.17 38.50
N LEU A 465 60.64 16.95 38.01
CA LEU A 465 61.69 16.02 37.57
C LEU A 465 62.50 16.60 36.40
N GLU A 466 61.85 17.11 35.37
CA GLU A 466 62.50 17.76 34.22
C GLU A 466 63.39 18.93 34.66
N ARG A 467 62.90 19.78 35.58
CA ARG A 467 63.71 20.87 36.17
C ARG A 467 64.91 20.36 36.96
N ARG A 468 64.76 19.24 37.69
CA ARG A 468 65.87 18.59 38.40
C ARG A 468 66.91 18.05 37.43
N VAL A 469 66.49 17.34 36.37
CA VAL A 469 67.37 16.78 35.35
C VAL A 469 68.10 17.89 34.60
N GLY A 470 67.41 18.92 34.12
CA GLY A 470 68.04 20.07 33.48
C GLY A 470 69.01 20.82 34.40
N GLY A 471 68.73 20.85 35.71
CA GLY A 471 69.64 21.38 36.73
C GLY A 471 70.88 20.51 36.98
N ILE A 472 70.80 19.21 36.76
CA ILE A 472 71.94 18.28 36.77
C ILE A 472 72.76 18.47 35.49
N GLU A 473 72.12 18.50 34.32
CA GLU A 473 72.78 18.70 33.02
C GLU A 473 73.54 20.04 32.97
N LYS A 474 72.93 21.14 33.44
CA LYS A 474 73.63 22.43 33.55
C LYS A 474 74.84 22.35 34.48
N ARG A 475 74.73 21.65 35.63
CA ARG A 475 75.86 21.46 36.55
C ARG A 475 76.98 20.60 35.94
N VAL A 476 76.63 19.57 35.17
CA VAL A 476 77.57 18.74 34.43
C VAL A 476 78.27 19.56 33.34
N MET A 477 77.53 20.35 32.56
CA MET A 477 78.10 21.25 31.55
C MET A 477 79.01 22.32 32.14
N VAL A 478 78.67 22.90 33.30
CA VAL A 478 79.52 23.89 33.97
C VAL A 478 80.81 23.25 34.50
N ARG A 479 80.74 22.01 35.03
CA ARG A 479 81.93 21.30 35.53
C ARG A 479 82.84 20.74 34.43
N LEU A 480 82.29 20.21 33.34
CA LEU A 480 83.05 19.52 32.28
C LEU A 480 83.28 20.38 31.01
N GLY A 481 82.51 21.43 30.81
CA GLY A 481 82.62 22.34 29.65
C GLY A 481 84.00 22.96 29.46
N PRO A 482 84.67 23.44 30.53
CA PRO A 482 86.05 23.95 30.43
C PRO A 482 87.07 22.86 30.06
N ALA A 483 86.87 21.61 30.50
CA ALA A 483 87.76 20.49 30.23
C ALA A 483 87.62 19.96 28.79
N LEU A 484 86.39 19.94 28.24
CA LEU A 484 86.13 19.55 26.85
C LEU A 484 86.62 20.60 25.84
N ARG A 485 86.46 21.91 26.10
CA ARG A 485 87.02 22.97 25.22
C ARG A 485 88.55 22.94 25.17
N ARG A 486 89.23 22.56 26.26
CA ARG A 486 90.69 22.39 26.28
C ARG A 486 91.17 21.16 25.48
N ARG A 487 90.35 20.12 25.34
CA ARG A 487 90.72 18.89 24.61
C ARG A 487 90.54 19.02 23.10
N VAL A 488 89.50 19.72 22.63
CA VAL A 488 89.25 19.95 21.20
C VAL A 488 90.30 20.87 20.58
N ARG A 489 90.80 21.87 21.32
CA ARG A 489 91.86 22.78 20.84
C ARG A 489 93.24 22.10 20.70
N LYS A 490 93.42 20.88 21.23
CA LYS A 490 94.69 20.13 21.22
C LYS A 490 94.77 19.09 20.09
N ILE A 491 93.67 18.85 19.35
CA ILE A 491 93.58 17.82 18.30
C ILE A 491 93.77 18.40 16.89
N SER A 492 93.69 19.73 16.72
CA SER A 492 93.79 20.40 15.41
C SER A 492 95.22 20.79 14.98
N SER A 493 96.27 20.17 15.52
CA SER A 493 97.67 20.45 15.16
C SER A 493 98.51 19.18 14.96
N GLY A 494 98.85 18.87 13.70
CA GLY A 494 99.84 17.86 13.27
C GLY A 494 99.22 16.61 12.64
N PRO A 495 99.66 16.22 11.41
CA PRO A 495 100.83 15.35 11.35
C PRO A 495 101.89 15.79 10.33
N GLY A 496 103.17 15.65 10.69
CA GLY A 496 104.30 15.72 9.77
C GLY A 496 104.72 14.33 9.31
N LYS A 497 105.09 14.26 8.03
CA LYS A 497 105.89 13.25 7.31
C LYS A 497 107.20 12.96 8.08
N ASP A 498 107.91 11.84 7.97
CA ASP A 498 108.02 10.73 7.00
C ASP A 498 108.01 9.36 7.71
#